data_AF-A4S3V2-F1
#
_entry.id   AF-A4S3V2-F1
#
_cell.length_a   1.000
_cell.length_b   1.000
_cell.length_c   1.000
_cell.angle_alpha   90.00
_cell.angle_beta   90.00
_cell.angle_gamma   90.00
#
_symmetry.space_group_name_H-M   'P 1'
#
loop_
_entity.id
_entity.type
_entity.pdbx_description
1 polymer ?
#
loop_
_entity_poly.entity_id
_entity_poly.type
_entity_poly.pdbx_seq_one_letter_code
_entity_poly.pdbx_strand_id
1 'polypeptide(L)'
;MPVAVNTPRARAVVAPEFVEETMEVIDMTRALLRGEKTDEAFIDEFQTKRRAWFAKYQYHHGKSFYGYANAWNAQAKVGVQIAVNRENGVPYDSEHTAYNKDYLLSILDKAEAELFDMQKRNGF
;
A
#
# COMPACT_ATOMS: atom_id res chain seq x y z
N MET A 1 -17.56 22.66 -37.26
CA MET A 1 -17.00 21.68 -36.31
C MET A 1 -16.60 22.44 -35.06
N PRO A 2 -17.26 22.30 -33.90
CA PRO A 2 -16.80 22.94 -32.69
C PRO A 2 -15.53 22.26 -32.18
N VAL A 3 -14.51 23.07 -31.89
CA VAL A 3 -13.21 22.66 -31.36
C VAL A 3 -13.42 22.19 -29.92
N ALA A 4 -13.04 20.95 -29.62
CA ALA A 4 -13.05 20.45 -28.25
C ALA A 4 -12.07 21.26 -27.40
N VAL A 5 -12.60 22.04 -26.46
CA VAL A 5 -11.82 22.73 -25.45
C VAL A 5 -11.15 21.66 -24.59
N ASN A 6 -9.82 21.58 -24.67
CA ASN A 6 -9.03 20.67 -23.85
C ASN A 6 -9.00 21.22 -22.43
N THR A 7 -10.04 20.89 -21.65
CA THR A 7 -10.13 21.28 -20.24
C THR A 7 -8.89 20.76 -19.51
N PRO A 8 -8.12 21.62 -18.79
CA PRO A 8 -7.01 21.15 -17.99
C PRO A 8 -7.51 20.03 -17.07
N ARG A 9 -6.84 18.87 -17.07
CA ARG A 9 -7.15 17.81 -16.10
C ARG A 9 -7.15 18.46 -14.72
N ALA A 10 -8.25 18.33 -13.98
CA ALA A 10 -8.32 18.75 -12.59
C ALA A 10 -7.09 18.19 -11.88
N ARG A 11 -6.23 19.08 -11.35
CA ARG A 11 -5.14 18.68 -10.47
C ARG A 11 -5.79 17.96 -9.33
N ALA A 12 -5.52 16.67 -9.23
CA ALA A 12 -6.12 15.91 -8.17
C ALA A 12 -5.49 16.35 -6.86
N VAL A 13 -6.33 16.86 -5.96
CA VAL A 13 -5.94 17.18 -4.61
C VAL A 13 -5.77 15.84 -3.90
N VAL A 14 -4.52 15.42 -3.76
CA VAL A 14 -4.16 14.28 -2.94
C VAL A 14 -4.01 14.80 -1.53
N ALA A 15 -4.73 14.19 -0.59
CA ALA A 15 -4.59 14.49 0.83
C ALA A 15 -3.11 14.30 1.23
N PRO A 16 -2.43 15.28 1.85
CA PRO A 16 -1.03 15.13 2.26
C PRO A 16 -0.78 13.85 3.08
N GLU A 17 -1.74 13.52 3.95
CA GLU A 17 -1.76 12.31 4.76
C GLU A 17 -1.83 11.01 3.94
N PHE A 18 -2.29 11.03 2.68
CA PHE A 18 -2.26 9.83 1.83
C PHE A 18 -0.84 9.36 1.57
N VAL A 19 0.10 10.26 1.33
CA VAL A 19 1.48 9.86 1.02
C VAL A 19 2.13 9.24 2.26
N GLU A 20 2.03 9.93 3.39
CA GLU A 20 2.60 9.47 4.65
C GLU A 20 2.01 8.13 5.08
N GLU A 21 0.67 8.01 5.11
CA GLU A 21 0.01 6.78 5.52
C GLU A 21 0.23 5.61 4.54
N THR A 22 0.38 5.90 3.24
CA THR A 22 0.68 4.85 2.25
C THR A 22 2.13 4.38 2.37
N MET A 23 3.08 5.30 2.60
CA MET A 23 4.46 4.94 2.88
C MET A 23 4.58 4.11 4.16
N GLU A 24 3.86 4.49 5.22
CA GLU A 24 3.79 3.70 6.46
C GLU A 24 3.33 2.25 6.17
N VAL A 25 2.25 2.07 5.41
CA VAL A 25 1.77 0.73 5.04
C VAL A 25 2.77 -0.03 4.16
N ILE A 26 3.45 0.65 3.23
CA ILE A 26 4.50 0.05 2.40
C ILE A 26 5.64 -0.47 3.27
N ASP A 27 6.15 0.35 4.19
CA ASP A 27 7.29 0.02 5.03
C ASP A 27 6.96 -1.09 6.02
N MET A 28 5.77 -1.08 6.62
CA MET A 28 5.34 -2.18 7.49
C MET A 28 5.19 -3.49 6.73
N THR A 29 4.62 -3.46 5.51
CA THR A 29 4.50 -4.65 4.66
C THR A 29 5.87 -5.19 4.28
N ARG A 30 6.81 -4.31 3.96
CA ARG A 30 8.19 -4.66 3.60
C ARG A 30 8.94 -5.27 4.80
N ALA A 31 8.79 -4.70 6.00
CA ALA A 31 9.39 -5.22 7.22
C ALA A 31 8.90 -6.65 7.53
N LEU A 32 7.61 -6.92 7.36
CA LEU A 32 7.04 -8.27 7.50
C LEU A 32 7.62 -9.23 6.45
N LEU A 33 7.59 -8.84 5.18
CA LEU A 33 8.10 -9.69 4.09
C LEU A 33 9.58 -10.01 4.26
N ARG A 34 10.39 -9.09 4.78
CA ARG A 34 11.82 -9.30 5.02
C ARG A 34 12.14 -10.01 6.33
N GLY A 35 11.14 -10.26 7.18
CA GLY A 35 11.36 -10.85 8.50
C GLY A 35 12.07 -9.92 9.48
N GLU A 36 12.09 -8.61 9.21
CA GLU A 36 12.74 -7.60 10.06
C GLU A 36 11.95 -7.36 11.36
N LYS A 37 10.62 -7.46 11.27
CA LYS A 37 9.68 -7.31 12.40
C LYS A 37 8.51 -8.27 12.22
N THR A 38 8.43 -9.28 13.08
CA THR A 38 7.38 -10.33 13.03
C THR A 38 6.83 -10.66 14.42
N ASP A 39 7.08 -9.81 15.42
CA ASP A 39 6.46 -9.97 16.74
C ASP A 39 4.95 -9.65 16.68
N GLU A 40 4.18 -10.24 17.60
CA GLU A 40 2.71 -10.12 17.60
C GLU A 40 2.23 -8.67 17.73
N ALA A 41 2.96 -7.82 18.48
CA ALA A 41 2.58 -6.43 18.65
C ALA A 41 2.71 -5.66 17.33
N PHE A 42 3.80 -5.87 16.58
CA PHE A 42 3.96 -5.29 15.26
C PHE A 42 2.95 -5.83 14.24
N ILE A 43 2.63 -7.12 14.30
CA ILE A 43 1.61 -7.74 13.43
C ILE A 43 0.22 -7.13 13.70
N ASP A 44 -0.14 -6.92 14.96
CA ASP A 44 -1.42 -6.29 15.35
C ASP A 44 -1.48 -4.82 14.94
N GLU A 45 -0.37 -4.09 15.10
CA GLU A 45 -0.23 -2.71 14.61
C GLU A 45 -0.41 -2.67 13.09
N PHE A 46 0.28 -3.54 12.35
CA PHE A 46 0.16 -3.65 10.91
C PHE A 46 -1.29 -3.89 10.51
N GLN A 47 -1.95 -4.89 11.09
CA GLN A 47 -3.36 -5.22 10.82
C GLN A 47 -4.29 -4.03 11.07
N THR A 48 -4.05 -3.26 12.12
CA THR A 48 -4.82 -2.06 12.45
C THR A 48 -4.61 -0.98 11.40
N LYS A 49 -3.36 -0.65 11.10
CA LYS A 49 -2.98 0.40 10.13
C LYS A 49 -3.47 0.08 8.72
N ARG A 50 -3.27 -1.15 8.23
CA ARG A 50 -3.73 -1.53 6.88
C ARG A 50 -5.25 -1.46 6.71
N ARG A 51 -6.01 -1.78 7.76
CA ARG A 51 -7.48 -1.70 7.73
C ARG A 51 -7.95 -0.25 7.76
N ALA A 52 -7.35 0.59 8.59
CA ALA A 52 -7.64 2.02 8.63
C ALA A 52 -7.32 2.71 7.30
N TRP A 53 -6.12 2.44 6.75
CA TRP A 53 -5.70 2.93 5.45
C TRP A 53 -6.66 2.47 4.33
N PHE A 54 -7.00 1.18 4.30
CA PHE A 54 -7.95 0.66 3.30
C PHE A 54 -9.33 1.30 3.45
N ALA A 55 -9.87 1.40 4.67
CA ALA A 55 -11.18 2.00 4.92
C ALA A 55 -11.25 3.45 4.45
N LYS A 56 -10.15 4.20 4.66
CA LYS A 56 -10.01 5.60 4.26
C LYS A 56 -9.89 5.77 2.74
N TYR A 57 -9.14 4.91 2.06
CA TYR A 57 -8.79 5.11 0.64
C TYR A 57 -9.48 4.18 -0.37
N GLN A 58 -10.25 3.17 0.05
CA GLN A 58 -10.85 2.16 -0.85
C GLN A 58 -11.74 2.71 -1.97
N TYR A 59 -12.42 3.83 -1.74
CA TYR A 59 -13.30 4.47 -2.74
C TYR A 59 -12.64 5.64 -3.46
N HIS A 60 -11.36 5.89 -3.17
CA HIS A 60 -10.61 6.95 -3.80
C HIS A 60 -10.05 6.46 -5.12
N HIS A 61 -10.86 6.61 -6.16
CA HIS A 61 -10.50 6.24 -7.53
C HIS A 61 -10.14 7.48 -8.35
N GLY A 62 -8.98 7.47 -8.99
CA GLY A 62 -8.54 8.58 -9.84
C GLY A 62 -7.07 8.48 -10.21
N LYS A 63 -6.64 9.28 -11.20
CA LYS A 63 -5.23 9.42 -11.66
C LYS A 63 -4.34 10.14 -10.62
N SER A 64 -4.59 9.88 -9.35
CA SER A 64 -4.27 10.75 -8.21
C SER A 64 -3.78 9.93 -7.04
N PHE A 65 -4.27 8.69 -6.93
CA PHE A 65 -3.87 7.74 -5.90
C PHE A 65 -2.77 6.85 -6.47
N TYR A 66 -1.67 7.49 -6.88
CA TYR A 66 -0.45 6.82 -7.33
C TYR A 66 0.06 5.90 -6.23
N GLY A 67 0.57 4.73 -6.59
CA GLY A 67 1.05 3.72 -5.66
C GLY A 67 -0.05 2.93 -4.93
N TYR A 68 -1.30 3.43 -4.87
CA TYR A 68 -2.39 2.79 -4.12
C TYR A 68 -2.61 1.33 -4.53
N ALA A 69 -2.74 1.04 -5.83
CA ALA A 69 -3.09 -0.30 -6.29
C ALA A 69 -2.00 -1.33 -5.95
N ASN A 70 -0.74 -0.92 -6.08
CA ASN A 70 0.41 -1.76 -5.77
C ASN A 70 0.56 -1.97 -4.26
N ALA A 71 0.46 -0.90 -3.46
CA ALA A 71 0.48 -0.97 -2.00
C ALA A 71 -0.66 -1.83 -1.48
N TRP A 72 -1.89 -1.62 -1.98
CA TRP A 72 -3.07 -2.40 -1.63
C TRP A 72 -2.87 -3.89 -1.92
N ASN A 73 -2.41 -4.25 -3.13
CA ASN A 73 -2.21 -5.65 -3.52
C ASN A 73 -1.21 -6.35 -2.59
N ALA A 74 -0.08 -5.69 -2.27
CA ALA A 74 0.93 -6.25 -1.37
C ALA A 74 0.41 -6.42 0.06
N GLN A 75 -0.06 -5.34 0.68
CA GLN A 75 -0.53 -5.38 2.07
C GLN A 75 -1.73 -6.32 2.22
N ALA A 76 -2.62 -6.39 1.22
CA ALA A 76 -3.82 -7.21 1.23
C ALA A 76 -3.44 -8.69 1.39
N LYS A 77 -2.52 -9.16 0.56
CA LYS A 77 -2.02 -10.54 0.55
C LYS A 77 -1.34 -10.92 1.85
N VAL A 78 -0.42 -10.08 2.33
CA VAL A 78 0.27 -10.33 3.61
C VAL A 78 -0.72 -10.38 4.77
N GLY A 79 -1.61 -9.40 4.88
CA GLY A 79 -2.57 -9.40 6.00
C GLY A 79 -3.64 -10.48 5.93
N VAL A 80 -4.02 -10.97 4.74
CA VAL A 80 -4.87 -12.16 4.59
C VAL A 80 -4.13 -13.41 5.04
N GLN A 81 -2.88 -13.59 4.62
CA GLN A 81 -2.06 -14.73 5.08
C GLN A 81 -1.94 -14.73 6.60
N ILE A 82 -1.63 -13.59 7.22
CA ILE A 82 -1.54 -13.46 8.69
C ILE A 82 -2.86 -13.84 9.36
N ALA A 83 -4.00 -13.35 8.85
CA ALA A 83 -5.31 -13.65 9.43
C ALA A 83 -5.62 -15.16 9.37
N VAL A 84 -5.40 -15.79 8.21
CA VAL A 84 -5.59 -17.22 8.02
C VAL A 84 -4.64 -18.05 8.88
N ASN A 85 -3.37 -17.66 8.96
CA ASN A 85 -2.38 -18.30 9.83
C ASN A 85 -2.84 -18.28 11.29
N ARG A 86 -3.30 -17.12 11.78
CA ARG A 86 -3.81 -16.96 13.15
C ARG A 86 -5.06 -17.81 13.41
N GLU A 87 -6.00 -17.86 12.47
CA GLU A 87 -7.18 -18.75 12.56
C GLU A 87 -6.80 -20.23 12.66
N ASN A 88 -5.68 -20.63 12.08
CA ASN A 88 -5.15 -22.00 12.12
C ASN A 88 -4.12 -22.24 13.24
N GLY A 89 -3.84 -21.24 14.09
CA GLY A 89 -2.84 -21.35 15.17
C GLY A 89 -1.39 -21.45 14.68
N VAL A 90 -1.12 -21.01 13.45
CA VAL A 90 0.21 -21.00 12.85
C VAL A 90 0.79 -19.58 12.93
N PRO A 91 2.05 -19.38 13.37
CA PRO A 91 2.66 -18.05 13.34
C PRO A 91 2.92 -17.59 11.89
N TYR A 92 3.07 -16.29 11.69
CA TYR A 92 3.52 -15.77 10.41
C TYR A 92 5.01 -16.10 10.19
N ASP A 93 5.36 -16.58 9.00
CA ASP A 93 6.73 -16.90 8.61
C ASP A 93 7.08 -16.15 7.31
N SER A 94 8.08 -15.27 7.39
CA SER A 94 8.56 -14.46 6.27
C SER A 94 9.34 -15.25 5.21
N GLU A 95 9.80 -16.46 5.54
CA GLU A 95 10.50 -17.36 4.61
C GLU A 95 9.53 -18.28 3.87
N HIS A 96 8.34 -18.49 4.43
CA HIS A 96 7.30 -19.36 3.86
C HIS A 96 5.99 -18.59 3.62
N THR A 97 6.05 -17.59 2.74
CA THR A 97 4.87 -16.82 2.34
C THR A 97 3.99 -17.59 1.35
N ALA A 98 2.66 -17.50 1.50
CA ALA A 98 1.70 -18.10 0.56
C ALA A 98 1.74 -17.44 -0.84
N TYR A 99 2.32 -16.24 -0.91
CA TYR A 99 2.47 -15.44 -2.12
C TYR A 99 3.95 -15.28 -2.46
N ASN A 100 4.26 -15.02 -3.74
CA ASN A 100 5.64 -14.79 -4.18
C ASN A 100 6.23 -13.52 -3.52
N LYS A 101 7.14 -13.69 -2.56
CA LYS A 101 7.80 -12.63 -1.78
C LYS A 101 8.49 -11.59 -2.66
N ASP A 102 9.29 -12.02 -3.63
CA ASP A 102 10.03 -11.12 -4.53
C ASP A 102 9.08 -10.27 -5.37
N TYR A 103 7.98 -10.86 -5.85
CA TYR A 103 6.95 -10.12 -6.55
C TYR A 103 6.29 -9.07 -5.65
N LEU A 104 5.95 -9.43 -4.41
CA LEU A 104 5.35 -8.49 -3.46
C LEU A 104 6.28 -7.32 -3.15
N LEU A 105 7.57 -7.58 -2.95
CA LEU A 105 8.58 -6.52 -2.79
C LEU A 105 8.65 -5.64 -4.05
N SER A 106 8.65 -6.25 -5.25
CA SER A 106 8.75 -5.49 -6.50
C SER A 106 7.57 -4.54 -6.74
N ILE A 107 6.36 -4.88 -6.29
CA ILE A 107 5.20 -3.99 -6.41
C ILE A 107 5.21 -2.91 -5.32
N LEU A 108 5.75 -3.19 -4.13
CA LEU A 108 5.97 -2.16 -3.11
C LEU A 108 6.97 -1.10 -3.59
N ASP A 109 8.06 -1.51 -4.25
CA ASP A 109 9.03 -0.58 -4.83
C ASP A 109 8.40 0.28 -5.95
N LYS A 110 7.52 -0.30 -6.76
CA LYS A 110 6.72 0.47 -7.74
C LYS A 110 5.76 1.43 -7.07
N ALA A 111 5.12 1.03 -5.97
CA ALA A 111 4.19 1.88 -5.23
C ALA A 111 4.90 3.13 -4.69
N GLU A 112 6.05 2.94 -4.07
CA GLU A 112 6.90 4.01 -3.56
C GLU A 112 7.38 4.95 -4.68
N ALA A 113 7.85 4.40 -5.80
CA ALA A 113 8.27 5.19 -6.95
C ALA A 113 7.12 6.05 -7.52
N GLU A 114 5.91 5.50 -7.60
CA GLU A 114 4.72 6.21 -8.04
C GLU A 114 4.33 7.34 -7.06
N LEU A 115 4.45 7.13 -5.75
CA LEU A 115 4.21 8.17 -4.74
C LEU A 115 5.23 9.32 -4.87
N PHE A 116 6.52 9.02 -5.04
CA PHE A 116 7.54 10.05 -5.21
C PHE A 116 7.38 10.83 -6.52
N ASP A 117 7.04 10.17 -7.63
CA ASP A 117 6.74 10.84 -8.90
C ASP A 117 5.55 11.79 -8.74
N MET A 118 4.51 11.38 -8.01
CA MET A 118 3.36 12.24 -7.69
C MET A 118 3.76 13.45 -6.84
N GLN A 119 4.54 13.27 -5.76
CA GLN A 119 5.01 14.38 -4.93
C GLN A 119 5.81 15.40 -5.76
N LYS A 120 6.74 14.90 -6.60
CA LYS A 120 7.55 15.73 -7.49
C LYS A 120 6.70 16.52 -8.50
N ARG A 121 5.65 15.93 -9.05
CA ARG A 121 4.73 16.59 -10.00
C ARG A 121 3.84 17.63 -9.33
N ASN A 122 3.52 17.45 -8.05
CA ASN A 122 2.58 18.29 -7.32
C ASN A 122 3.26 19.39 -6.49
N GLY A 123 4.59 19.40 -6.38
CA GLY A 123 5.36 20.50 -5.78
C GLY A 123 5.19 20.61 -4.27
N PHE A 124 5.24 19.48 -3.57
CA PHE A 124 5.43 19.44 -2.12
C PHE A 124 6.91 19.51 -1.76
#